data_AF-A0A937GF10-F1
#
_entry.id   AF-A0A937GF10-F1
#
_cell.length_a   1.000
_cell.length_b   1.000
_cell.length_c   1.000
_cell.angle_alpha   90.00
_cell.angle_beta   90.00
_cell.angle_gamma   90.00
#
_symmetry.space_group_name_H-M   'P 1'
#
loop_
_entity.id
_entity.type
_entity.pdbx_description
1 polymer ?
#
loop_
_entity_poly.entity_id
_entity_poly.type
_entity_poly.pdbx_seq_one_letter_code
_entity_poly.pdbx_strand_id
1 'polypeptide(L)'
;KAAPAAILEAAAAGVSFIVCITEGIPAQDEARVFNTLLADYPNTRLLGPNCPGIISPGKCNIGITAGEIALPPTAEGPNVGIVSRSGTLTYQALYELKQKGIGVSTCVGIGGDPVPGTNFIDCLSQFQADPDTHAIIMIGEIGGSAEEEAAEYIKANVTKPMSAYIAGVTAPAGKKMGHAGAIVSGGKGTAQGKMDALAAAGVKIGLNPTEAGELMAEIVANLG
;
A
#
# COMPACT_ATOMS: atom_id res chain seq x y z
N LYS A 1 16.37 -13.37 -11.32
CA LYS A 1 17.55 -13.04 -12.17
C LYS A 1 17.21 -12.07 -13.30
N ALA A 2 16.12 -12.25 -14.06
CA ALA A 2 15.79 -11.35 -15.18
C ALA A 2 15.14 -10.01 -14.76
N ALA A 3 14.35 -10.00 -13.67
CA ALA A 3 13.60 -8.81 -13.26
C ALA A 3 14.46 -7.55 -13.06
N PRO A 4 15.61 -7.59 -12.35
CA PRO A 4 16.48 -6.41 -12.23
C PRO A 4 16.90 -5.80 -13.58
N ALA A 5 17.34 -6.64 -14.51
CA ALA A 5 17.77 -6.18 -15.83
C ALA A 5 16.60 -5.60 -16.63
N ALA A 6 15.44 -6.25 -16.61
CA ALA A 6 14.25 -5.78 -17.31
C ALA A 6 13.73 -4.43 -16.79
N ILE A 7 13.80 -4.19 -15.47
CA ILE A 7 13.44 -2.90 -14.88
C ILE A 7 14.36 -1.78 -15.40
N LEU A 8 15.67 -2.02 -15.39
CA LEU A 8 16.64 -1.02 -15.84
C LEU A 8 16.58 -0.78 -17.35
N GLU A 9 16.33 -1.82 -18.14
CA GLU A 9 16.12 -1.70 -19.58
C GLU A 9 14.87 -0.88 -19.90
N ALA A 10 13.76 -1.12 -19.20
CA ALA A 10 12.54 -0.33 -19.36
C ALA A 10 12.75 1.15 -18.97
N ALA A 11 13.49 1.40 -17.88
CA ALA A 11 13.85 2.76 -17.48
C ALA A 11 14.73 3.46 -18.53
N ALA A 12 15.73 2.76 -19.07
CA ALA A 12 16.58 3.26 -20.15
C ALA A 12 15.81 3.56 -21.45
N ALA A 13 14.72 2.82 -21.71
CA ALA A 13 13.81 3.08 -22.82
C ALA A 13 12.86 4.27 -22.60
N GLY A 14 12.91 4.93 -21.43
CA GLY A 14 12.08 6.08 -21.09
C GLY A 14 10.72 5.74 -20.49
N VAL A 15 10.51 4.50 -20.03
CA VAL A 15 9.28 4.14 -19.30
C VAL A 15 9.27 4.83 -17.94
N SER A 16 8.30 5.70 -17.72
CA SER A 16 8.21 6.53 -16.50
C SER A 16 7.55 5.82 -15.31
N PHE A 17 6.83 4.73 -15.53
CA PHE A 17 6.19 3.96 -14.46
C PHE A 17 6.27 2.47 -14.74
N ILE A 18 6.90 1.72 -13.83
CA ILE A 18 7.18 0.29 -13.98
C ILE A 18 6.54 -0.45 -12.81
N VAL A 19 5.77 -1.50 -13.10
CA VAL A 19 5.22 -2.41 -12.08
C VAL A 19 6.00 -3.72 -12.14
N CYS A 20 6.62 -4.09 -11.02
CA CYS A 20 7.32 -5.37 -10.87
C CYS A 20 6.51 -6.31 -9.99
N ILE A 21 5.89 -7.32 -10.61
CA ILE A 21 5.11 -8.35 -9.90
C ILE A 21 6.01 -9.42 -9.28
N THR A 22 7.20 -9.62 -9.86
CA THR A 22 8.11 -10.72 -9.50
C THR A 22 8.46 -10.71 -8.02
N GLU A 23 8.24 -11.86 -7.37
CA GLU A 23 8.69 -12.15 -6.00
C GLU A 23 10.06 -12.85 -6.00
N GLY A 24 10.78 -12.74 -4.88
CA GLY A 24 12.00 -13.50 -4.65
C GLY A 24 13.23 -12.93 -5.35
N ILE A 25 13.21 -11.62 -5.64
CA ILE A 25 14.42 -10.91 -6.04
C ILE A 25 15.35 -10.84 -4.81
N PRO A 26 16.66 -11.13 -4.96
CA PRO A 26 17.57 -10.94 -3.83
C PRO A 26 17.57 -9.47 -3.38
N ALA A 27 17.45 -9.22 -2.08
CA ALA A 27 17.39 -7.85 -1.53
C ALA A 27 18.59 -6.96 -1.95
N GLN A 28 19.77 -7.55 -2.17
CA GLN A 28 20.93 -6.82 -2.70
C GLN A 28 20.70 -6.34 -4.15
N ASP A 29 20.02 -7.14 -4.97
CA ASP A 29 19.70 -6.77 -6.34
C ASP A 29 18.56 -5.74 -6.37
N GLU A 30 17.56 -5.85 -5.48
CA GLU A 30 16.53 -4.81 -5.30
C GLU A 30 17.17 -3.46 -4.94
N ALA A 31 18.07 -3.45 -3.94
CA ALA A 31 18.78 -2.26 -3.51
C ALA A 31 19.63 -1.65 -4.62
N ARG A 32 20.31 -2.48 -5.43
CA ARG A 32 21.06 -2.01 -6.59
C ARG A 32 20.15 -1.36 -7.63
N VAL A 33 19.06 -2.03 -8.01
CA VAL A 33 18.09 -1.50 -8.98
C VAL A 33 17.49 -0.20 -8.49
N PHE A 34 17.02 -0.15 -7.25
CA PHE A 34 16.43 1.05 -6.66
C PHE A 34 17.41 2.24 -6.69
N ASN A 35 18.65 2.03 -6.24
CA ASN A 35 19.67 3.09 -6.28
C ASN A 35 20.02 3.55 -7.70
N THR A 36 20.11 2.62 -8.66
CA THR A 36 20.35 2.96 -10.07
C THR A 36 19.18 3.75 -10.66
N LEU A 37 17.93 3.38 -10.37
CA LEU A 37 16.76 4.14 -10.81
C LEU A 37 16.80 5.59 -10.27
N LEU A 38 17.09 5.77 -8.99
CA LEU A 38 17.18 7.10 -8.39
C LEU A 38 18.30 7.95 -8.99
N ALA A 39 19.46 7.36 -9.27
CA ALA A 39 20.63 8.07 -9.77
C ALA A 39 20.52 8.42 -11.26
N ASP A 40 20.11 7.45 -12.07
CA ASP A 40 20.26 7.51 -13.53
C ASP A 40 18.92 7.76 -14.25
N TYR A 41 17.79 7.44 -13.59
CA TYR A 41 16.45 7.52 -14.18
C TYR A 41 15.44 8.20 -13.23
N PRO A 42 15.69 9.45 -12.77
CA PRO A 42 14.89 10.10 -11.72
C PRO A 42 13.43 10.35 -12.08
N ASN A 43 13.07 10.24 -13.36
CA ASN A 43 11.69 10.37 -13.85
C ASN A 43 10.95 9.02 -13.92
N THR A 44 11.60 7.91 -13.57
CA THR A 44 11.02 6.57 -13.54
C THR A 44 10.64 6.18 -12.12
N ARG A 45 9.38 5.84 -11.91
CA ARG A 45 8.88 5.27 -10.65
C ARG A 45 8.70 3.76 -10.78
N LEU A 46 9.15 3.03 -9.77
CA LEU A 46 8.96 1.58 -9.64
C LEU A 46 7.89 1.28 -8.59
N LEU A 47 6.91 0.44 -8.92
CA LEU A 47 5.97 -0.19 -7.98
C LEU A 47 6.34 -1.66 -7.79
N GLY A 48 6.38 -2.13 -6.55
CA GLY A 48 6.94 -3.42 -6.17
C GLY A 48 8.45 -3.35 -5.89
N PRO A 49 9.20 -4.47 -5.94
CA PRO A 49 8.79 -5.80 -6.42
C PRO A 49 7.79 -6.54 -5.51
N ASN A 50 7.44 -7.78 -5.88
CA ASN A 50 6.51 -8.63 -5.13
C ASN A 50 5.17 -7.95 -4.81
N CYS A 51 4.51 -7.45 -5.85
CA CYS A 51 3.28 -6.68 -5.69
C CYS A 51 2.18 -7.12 -6.66
N PRO A 52 0.89 -6.96 -6.31
CA PRO A 52 -0.22 -7.21 -7.24
C PRO A 52 -0.34 -6.12 -8.31
N GLY A 53 0.34 -4.97 -8.13
CA GLY A 53 0.28 -3.81 -9.00
C GLY A 53 -0.72 -2.75 -8.51
N ILE A 54 -1.32 -2.04 -9.47
CA ILE A 54 -2.19 -0.88 -9.22
C ILE A 54 -3.43 -0.96 -10.09
N ILE A 55 -4.58 -0.59 -9.52
CA ILE A 55 -5.83 -0.43 -10.24
C ILE A 55 -6.51 0.89 -9.88
N SER A 56 -6.92 1.64 -10.89
CA SER A 56 -7.89 2.73 -10.79
C SER A 56 -9.16 2.26 -11.51
N PRO A 57 -10.14 1.69 -10.80
CA PRO A 57 -11.29 1.01 -11.40
C PRO A 57 -12.04 1.91 -12.40
N GLY A 58 -12.33 1.37 -13.58
CA GLY A 58 -12.94 2.12 -14.70
C GLY A 58 -11.98 2.99 -15.50
N LYS A 59 -10.71 3.14 -15.08
CA LYS A 59 -9.67 3.93 -15.78
C LYS A 59 -8.53 3.04 -16.29
N CYS A 60 -7.80 2.36 -15.40
CA CYS A 60 -6.61 1.59 -15.75
C CYS A 60 -6.34 0.48 -14.72
N ASN A 61 -5.71 -0.60 -15.17
CA ASN A 61 -5.24 -1.69 -14.32
C ASN A 61 -3.88 -2.17 -14.84
N ILE A 62 -2.84 -2.04 -14.02
CA ILE A 62 -1.48 -2.49 -14.33
C ILE A 62 -1.06 -3.45 -13.23
N GLY A 63 -1.15 -4.75 -13.50
CA GLY A 63 -0.91 -5.77 -12.50
C GLY A 63 -1.76 -7.02 -12.72
N ILE A 64 -2.03 -7.72 -11.62
CA ILE A 64 -2.81 -8.96 -11.57
C ILE A 64 -4.09 -8.83 -10.72
N THR A 65 -4.43 -7.61 -10.30
CA THR A 65 -5.68 -7.34 -9.58
C THR A 65 -6.87 -7.56 -10.50
N ALA A 66 -7.86 -8.35 -10.07
CA ALA A 66 -9.09 -8.54 -10.83
C ALA A 66 -9.93 -7.24 -10.82
N GLY A 67 -10.42 -6.79 -11.99
CA GLY A 67 -11.18 -5.53 -12.07
C GLY A 67 -12.58 -5.64 -11.49
N GLU A 68 -13.17 -6.82 -11.59
CA GLU A 68 -14.54 -7.12 -11.17
C GLU A 68 -14.72 -7.11 -9.64
N ILE A 69 -13.65 -7.18 -8.84
CA ILE A 69 -13.75 -7.09 -7.38
C ILE A 69 -13.75 -5.65 -6.87
N ALA A 70 -13.56 -4.66 -7.75
CA ALA A 70 -13.57 -3.25 -7.39
C ALA A 70 -14.80 -2.55 -7.96
N LEU A 71 -15.37 -1.62 -7.17
CA LEU A 71 -16.41 -0.72 -7.65
C LEU A 71 -15.75 0.56 -8.19
N PRO A 72 -16.05 0.98 -9.44
CA PRO A 72 -15.60 2.27 -9.97
C PRO A 72 -16.01 3.44 -9.08
N PRO A 73 -15.24 4.54 -9.09
CA PRO A 73 -15.64 5.77 -8.42
C PRO A 73 -17.04 6.20 -8.84
N THR A 74 -17.87 6.59 -7.87
CA THR A 74 -19.22 7.11 -8.14
C THR A 74 -19.26 8.60 -7.84
N ALA A 75 -20.14 9.32 -8.55
CA ALA A 75 -20.45 10.72 -8.21
C ALA A 75 -21.48 10.81 -7.06
N GLU A 76 -22.05 9.68 -6.66
CA GLU A 76 -23.13 9.58 -5.67
C GLU A 76 -22.61 9.54 -4.23
N GLY A 77 -21.30 9.31 -4.03
CA GLY A 77 -20.72 9.29 -2.70
C GLY A 77 -19.19 9.39 -2.67
N PRO A 78 -18.61 9.46 -1.45
CA PRO A 78 -17.17 9.52 -1.26
C PRO A 78 -16.48 8.25 -1.75
N ASN A 79 -15.34 8.40 -2.41
CA ASN A 79 -14.53 7.28 -2.91
C ASN A 79 -13.26 7.09 -2.09
N VAL A 80 -12.76 5.86 -2.05
CA VAL A 80 -11.68 5.44 -1.14
C VAL A 80 -10.41 5.12 -1.92
N GLY A 81 -9.27 5.65 -1.45
CA GLY A 81 -7.94 5.20 -1.86
C GLY A 81 -7.46 4.05 -0.98
N ILE A 82 -6.79 3.05 -1.55
CA ILE A 82 -6.27 1.89 -0.80
C ILE A 82 -4.77 1.73 -1.06
N VAL A 83 -3.96 1.60 -0.01
CA VAL A 83 -2.56 1.16 -0.12
C VAL A 83 -2.31 -0.06 0.78
N SER A 84 -1.66 -1.08 0.24
CA SER A 84 -1.38 -2.33 0.97
C SER A 84 -0.03 -2.94 0.60
N ARG A 85 0.66 -3.54 1.57
CA ARG A 85 1.82 -4.41 1.29
C ARG A 85 1.43 -5.79 0.78
N SER A 86 0.29 -6.31 1.23
CA SER A 86 -0.17 -7.67 0.93
C SER A 86 -1.11 -7.72 -0.28
N GLY A 87 -0.80 -8.56 -1.26
CA GLY A 87 -1.67 -8.76 -2.42
C GLY A 87 -3.03 -9.35 -2.06
N THR A 88 -3.10 -10.33 -1.15
CA THR A 88 -4.37 -10.95 -0.75
C THR A 88 -5.26 -9.98 0.02
N LEU A 89 -4.69 -9.18 0.92
CA LEU A 89 -5.44 -8.17 1.66
C LEU A 89 -5.87 -6.99 0.77
N THR A 90 -5.10 -6.70 -0.29
CA THR A 90 -5.51 -5.75 -1.34
C THR A 90 -6.82 -6.20 -1.98
N TYR A 91 -6.92 -7.47 -2.38
CA TYR A 91 -8.13 -8.01 -3.01
C TYR A 91 -9.31 -8.07 -2.05
N GLN A 92 -9.07 -8.43 -0.79
CA GLN A 92 -10.10 -8.44 0.23
C GLN A 92 -10.69 -7.04 0.46
N ALA A 93 -9.84 -6.02 0.62
CA ALA A 93 -10.29 -4.64 0.83
C ALA A 93 -11.15 -4.13 -0.33
N LEU A 94 -10.71 -4.36 -1.58
CA LEU A 94 -11.49 -4.03 -2.77
C LEU A 94 -12.87 -4.68 -2.75
N TYR A 95 -12.91 -5.98 -2.51
CA TYR A 95 -14.14 -6.76 -2.52
C TYR A 95 -15.11 -6.34 -1.41
N GLU A 96 -14.60 -6.11 -0.21
CA GLU A 96 -15.41 -5.68 0.93
C GLU A 96 -16.01 -4.27 0.73
N LEU A 97 -15.27 -3.33 0.16
CA LEU A 97 -15.81 -2.01 -0.19
C LEU A 97 -16.86 -2.11 -1.30
N LYS A 98 -16.62 -2.94 -2.33
CA LYS A 98 -17.61 -3.19 -3.38
C LYS A 98 -18.92 -3.75 -2.81
N GLN A 99 -18.85 -4.72 -1.89
CA GLN A 99 -20.05 -5.28 -1.25
C GLN A 99 -20.85 -4.24 -0.45
N LYS A 100 -20.19 -3.19 0.03
CA LYS A 100 -20.81 -2.08 0.76
C LYS A 100 -21.23 -0.92 -0.16
N GLY A 101 -21.07 -1.07 -1.48
CA GLY A 101 -21.41 -0.02 -2.45
C GLY A 101 -20.44 1.16 -2.47
N ILE A 102 -19.23 0.99 -1.94
CA ILE A 102 -18.24 2.07 -1.80
C ILE A 102 -17.28 2.02 -3.00
N GLY A 103 -17.19 3.13 -3.73
CA GLY A 103 -16.29 3.30 -4.88
C GLY A 103 -14.82 3.43 -4.45
N VAL A 104 -13.92 2.96 -5.30
CA VAL A 104 -12.47 3.04 -5.08
C VAL A 104 -11.84 3.93 -6.14
N SER A 105 -11.16 5.00 -5.72
CA SER A 105 -10.43 5.91 -6.63
C SER A 105 -9.25 5.20 -7.26
N THR A 106 -8.36 4.68 -6.41
CA THR A 106 -7.16 3.93 -6.78
C THR A 106 -6.77 3.00 -5.64
N CYS A 107 -6.37 1.78 -5.99
CA CYS A 107 -5.86 0.77 -5.08
C CYS A 107 -4.45 0.35 -5.51
N VAL A 108 -3.50 0.44 -4.59
CA VAL A 108 -2.07 0.22 -4.82
C VAL A 108 -1.59 -0.91 -3.90
N GLY A 109 -1.12 -2.00 -4.48
CA GLY A 109 -0.28 -2.95 -3.75
C GLY A 109 1.17 -2.56 -3.91
N ILE A 110 1.83 -2.10 -2.84
CA ILE A 110 3.25 -1.67 -2.88
C ILE A 110 4.24 -2.83 -2.80
N GLY A 111 3.76 -3.98 -2.32
CA GLY A 111 4.53 -5.22 -2.23
C GLY A 111 5.15 -5.50 -0.87
N GLY A 112 5.55 -6.75 -0.68
CA GLY A 112 6.08 -7.29 0.58
C GLY A 112 7.60 -7.25 0.72
N ASP A 113 8.30 -6.97 -0.37
CA ASP A 113 9.76 -7.01 -0.43
C ASP A 113 10.43 -5.89 0.38
N PRO A 114 11.66 -6.09 0.87
CA PRO A 114 12.31 -5.18 1.83
C PRO A 114 12.76 -3.85 1.22
N VAL A 115 12.92 -3.76 -0.11
CA VAL A 115 13.29 -2.52 -0.81
C VAL A 115 12.20 -2.17 -1.83
N PRO A 116 11.04 -1.63 -1.37
CA PRO A 116 9.96 -1.25 -2.27
C PRO A 116 10.35 0.00 -3.07
N GLY A 117 10.04 0.02 -4.36
CA GLY A 117 10.26 1.19 -5.22
C GLY A 117 9.27 2.34 -4.97
N THR A 118 8.09 2.02 -4.45
CA THR A 118 7.04 2.97 -4.02
C THR A 118 6.60 2.58 -2.62
N ASN A 119 6.55 3.53 -1.69
CA ASN A 119 6.22 3.26 -0.29
C ASN A 119 4.85 3.85 0.13
N PHE A 120 4.51 3.71 1.41
CA PHE A 120 3.27 4.27 1.97
C PHE A 120 3.19 5.79 1.82
N ILE A 121 4.26 6.51 2.14
CA ILE A 121 4.30 7.99 2.07
C ILE A 121 4.07 8.46 0.64
N ASP A 122 4.68 7.81 -0.36
CA ASP A 122 4.44 8.12 -1.77
C ASP A 122 2.96 8.00 -2.12
N CYS A 123 2.32 6.91 -1.70
CA CYS A 123 0.90 6.68 -1.95
C CYS A 123 0.01 7.68 -1.19
N LEU A 124 0.31 7.94 0.09
CA LEU A 124 -0.44 8.89 0.93
C LEU A 124 -0.37 10.31 0.38
N SER A 125 0.79 10.72 -0.13
CA SER A 125 0.97 12.01 -0.81
C SER A 125 0.08 12.12 -2.05
N GLN A 126 0.06 11.08 -2.89
CA GLN A 126 -0.77 11.05 -4.10
C GLN A 126 -2.27 11.01 -3.75
N PHE A 127 -2.66 10.19 -2.78
CA PHE A 127 -4.04 10.12 -2.31
C PHE A 127 -4.49 11.43 -1.68
N GLN A 128 -3.66 12.13 -0.91
CA GLN A 128 -4.00 13.45 -0.38
C GLN A 128 -4.25 14.47 -1.50
N ALA A 129 -3.44 14.43 -2.57
CA ALA A 129 -3.56 15.33 -3.72
C ALA A 129 -4.71 14.98 -4.69
N ASP A 130 -5.16 13.72 -4.71
CA ASP A 130 -6.19 13.25 -5.64
C ASP A 130 -7.60 13.70 -5.22
N PRO A 131 -8.29 14.56 -6.01
CA PRO A 131 -9.64 15.01 -5.68
C PRO A 131 -10.68 13.89 -5.71
N ASP A 132 -10.43 12.79 -6.42
CA ASP A 132 -11.35 11.64 -6.44
C ASP A 132 -11.21 10.81 -5.15
N THR A 133 -10.13 10.96 -4.38
CA THR A 133 -9.93 10.25 -3.12
C THR A 133 -10.47 11.06 -1.95
N HIS A 134 -11.41 10.52 -1.19
CA HIS A 134 -12.08 11.20 -0.07
C HIS A 134 -11.71 10.62 1.29
N ALA A 135 -11.37 9.33 1.34
CA ALA A 135 -10.87 8.62 2.52
C ALA A 135 -9.82 7.58 2.10
N ILE A 136 -9.01 7.09 3.03
CA ILE A 136 -7.88 6.19 2.72
C ILE A 136 -7.89 4.96 3.63
N ILE A 137 -7.78 3.76 3.06
CA ILE A 137 -7.43 2.54 3.80
C ILE A 137 -5.93 2.26 3.65
N MET A 138 -5.23 2.06 4.76
CA MET A 138 -3.84 1.61 4.79
C MET A 138 -3.72 0.22 5.42
N ILE A 139 -3.16 -0.74 4.67
CA ILE A 139 -2.93 -2.10 5.16
C ILE A 139 -1.43 -2.36 5.27
N GLY A 140 -0.95 -2.34 6.51
CA GLY A 140 0.44 -2.62 6.87
C GLY A 140 0.68 -4.06 7.31
N GLU A 141 1.90 -4.33 7.70
CA GLU A 141 2.35 -5.60 8.26
C GLU A 141 3.41 -5.38 9.32
N ILE A 142 3.62 -6.32 10.24
CA ILE A 142 4.79 -6.29 11.13
C ILE A 142 6.13 -6.22 10.39
N GLY A 143 7.15 -5.71 11.10
CA GLY A 143 8.54 -5.64 10.64
C GLY A 143 8.88 -4.38 9.85
N GLY A 144 10.09 -3.84 10.05
CA GLY A 144 10.48 -2.51 9.58
C GLY A 144 9.72 -1.37 10.28
N SER A 145 9.95 -0.13 9.83
CA SER A 145 9.41 1.11 10.43
C SER A 145 8.45 1.89 9.52
N ALA A 146 8.10 1.34 8.34
CA ALA A 146 7.40 2.09 7.29
C ALA A 146 6.03 2.63 7.74
N GLU A 147 5.31 1.90 8.58
CA GLU A 147 4.01 2.31 9.14
C GLU A 147 4.17 3.37 10.23
N GLU A 148 5.21 3.31 11.04
CA GLU A 148 5.53 4.35 12.02
C GLU A 148 5.95 5.66 11.31
N GLU A 149 6.76 5.56 10.25
CA GLU A 149 7.14 6.69 9.40
C GLU A 149 5.92 7.29 8.67
N ALA A 150 5.04 6.44 8.16
CA ALA A 150 3.77 6.86 7.59
C ALA A 150 2.89 7.58 8.63
N ALA A 151 2.84 7.11 9.87
CA ALA A 151 2.09 7.78 10.94
C ALA A 151 2.59 9.21 11.19
N GLU A 152 3.90 9.44 11.18
CA GLU A 152 4.46 10.80 11.31
C GLU A 152 4.14 11.65 10.08
N TYR A 153 4.20 11.09 8.88
CA TYR A 153 3.78 11.80 7.67
C TYR A 153 2.28 12.16 7.69
N ILE A 154 1.42 11.25 8.17
CA ILE A 154 -0.04 11.44 8.29
C ILE A 154 -0.33 12.65 9.18
N LYS A 155 0.26 12.71 10.39
CA LYS A 155 0.06 13.83 11.33
C LYS A 155 0.37 15.19 10.70
N ALA A 156 1.39 15.25 9.85
CA ALA A 156 1.88 16.50 9.29
C ALA A 156 1.20 16.89 7.97
N ASN A 157 0.73 15.92 7.17
CA ASN A 157 0.41 16.17 5.76
C ASN A 157 -0.92 15.60 5.28
N VAL A 158 -1.54 14.66 6.00
CA VAL A 158 -2.76 14.00 5.53
C VAL A 158 -3.96 14.50 6.32
N THR A 159 -4.96 15.01 5.61
CA THR A 159 -6.21 15.52 6.22
C THR A 159 -7.41 14.64 5.92
N LYS A 160 -7.29 13.71 4.96
CA LYS A 160 -8.35 12.77 4.61
C LYS A 160 -8.51 11.74 5.72
N PRO A 161 -9.75 11.42 6.15
CA PRO A 161 -9.96 10.43 7.19
C PRO A 161 -9.49 9.04 6.74
N MET A 162 -8.98 8.27 7.70
CA MET A 162 -8.32 6.99 7.41
C MET A 162 -8.80 5.87 8.31
N SER A 163 -8.80 4.65 7.77
CA SER A 163 -8.75 3.41 8.55
C SER A 163 -7.49 2.61 8.21
N ALA A 164 -7.05 1.77 9.13
CA ALA A 164 -5.90 0.91 8.89
C ALA A 164 -6.02 -0.45 9.57
N TYR A 165 -5.28 -1.42 9.03
CA TYR A 165 -5.07 -2.75 9.62
C TYR A 165 -3.59 -3.11 9.55
N ILE A 166 -3.03 -3.68 10.62
CA ILE A 166 -1.67 -4.21 10.65
C ILE A 166 -1.72 -5.73 10.68
N ALA A 167 -1.28 -6.37 9.59
CA ALA A 167 -1.19 -7.83 9.52
C ALA A 167 -0.10 -8.39 10.43
N GLY A 168 -0.32 -9.59 10.96
CA GLY A 168 0.66 -10.31 11.78
C GLY A 168 0.59 -10.04 13.29
N VAL A 169 -0.52 -9.51 13.80
CA VAL A 169 -0.72 -9.22 15.25
C VAL A 169 -0.51 -10.46 16.14
N THR A 170 -0.84 -11.65 15.64
CA THR A 170 -0.69 -12.93 16.36
C THR A 170 0.67 -13.61 16.15
N ALA A 171 1.61 -12.96 15.45
CA ALA A 171 2.91 -13.56 15.15
C ALA A 171 3.74 -13.76 16.44
N PRO A 172 4.29 -14.97 16.67
CA PRO A 172 5.20 -15.20 17.79
C PRO A 172 6.46 -14.34 17.69
N ALA A 173 6.98 -13.88 18.84
CA ALA A 173 8.22 -13.13 18.89
C ALA A 173 9.37 -13.90 18.20
N GLY A 174 10.14 -13.22 17.35
CA GLY A 174 11.31 -13.78 16.68
C GLY A 174 11.02 -14.64 15.44
N LYS A 175 9.76 -14.74 14.97
CA LYS A 175 9.44 -15.40 13.69
C LYS A 175 9.43 -14.42 12.52
N LYS A 176 10.02 -14.85 11.41
CA LYS A 176 9.87 -14.21 10.09
C LYS A 176 8.54 -14.64 9.46
N MET A 177 7.73 -13.69 9.01
CA MET A 177 6.50 -13.96 8.26
C MET A 177 6.79 -14.14 6.75
N GLY A 178 5.76 -14.46 5.96
CA GLY A 178 5.89 -14.81 4.55
C GLY A 178 6.56 -13.74 3.70
N HIS A 179 6.32 -12.46 3.97
CA HIS A 179 6.98 -11.37 3.25
C HIS A 179 8.41 -11.14 3.74
N ALA A 180 9.32 -10.94 2.77
CA ALA A 180 10.75 -10.84 3.04
C ALA A 180 11.14 -9.69 3.98
N GLY A 181 10.34 -8.60 4.03
CA GLY A 181 10.55 -7.44 4.90
C GLY A 181 10.00 -7.55 6.33
N ALA A 182 9.33 -8.64 6.70
CA ALA A 182 8.70 -8.81 8.02
C ALA A 182 9.71 -9.25 9.10
N ILE A 183 10.70 -8.40 9.41
CA ILE A 183 11.68 -8.63 10.48
C ILE A 183 11.43 -7.62 11.62
N VAL A 184 11.14 -8.13 12.81
CA VAL A 184 11.02 -7.34 14.05
C VAL A 184 12.38 -7.29 14.73
N SER A 185 12.93 -6.09 14.96
CA SER A 185 14.25 -5.92 15.60
C SER A 185 14.20 -4.85 16.69
N GLY A 186 14.80 -5.14 17.86
CA GLY A 186 14.98 -4.16 18.93
C GLY A 186 13.71 -3.50 19.49
N GLY A 187 12.55 -4.18 19.44
CA GLY A 187 11.27 -3.64 19.92
C GLY A 187 10.55 -2.69 18.95
N LYS A 188 11.19 -2.32 17.82
CA LYS A 188 10.57 -1.56 16.72
C LYS A 188 9.95 -2.49 15.68
N GLY A 189 8.90 -2.01 15.02
CA GLY A 189 8.19 -2.78 13.99
C GLY A 189 7.26 -3.88 14.54
N THR A 190 6.90 -3.83 15.82
CA THR A 190 5.84 -4.70 16.38
C THR A 190 4.47 -4.28 15.83
N ALA A 191 3.52 -5.22 15.74
CA ALA A 191 2.16 -4.88 15.32
C ALA A 191 1.55 -3.79 16.20
N GLN A 192 1.66 -3.95 17.53
CA GLN A 192 1.11 -3.01 18.49
C GLN A 192 1.75 -1.63 18.36
N GLY A 193 3.07 -1.53 18.26
CA GLY A 193 3.76 -0.24 18.10
C GLY A 193 3.32 0.51 16.85
N LYS A 194 3.09 -0.20 15.73
CA LYS A 194 2.56 0.37 14.50
C LYS A 194 1.11 0.84 14.64
N MET A 195 0.28 0.02 15.28
CA MET A 195 -1.11 0.38 15.58
C MET A 195 -1.19 1.64 16.46
N ASP A 196 -0.37 1.71 17.52
CA ASP A 196 -0.32 2.85 18.43
C ASP A 196 0.15 4.13 17.71
N ALA A 197 1.17 4.02 16.86
CA ALA A 197 1.66 5.15 16.08
C ALA A 197 0.59 5.71 15.13
N LEU A 198 -0.09 4.83 14.39
CA LEU A 198 -1.18 5.21 13.47
C LEU A 198 -2.40 5.75 14.22
N ALA A 199 -2.78 5.15 15.34
CA ALA A 199 -3.86 5.66 16.19
C ALA A 199 -3.55 7.06 16.73
N ALA A 200 -2.31 7.29 17.17
CA ALA A 200 -1.84 8.61 17.58
C ALA A 200 -1.79 9.63 16.43
N ALA A 201 -1.80 9.17 15.18
CA ALA A 201 -1.95 10.00 13.99
C ALA A 201 -3.42 10.27 13.59
N GLY A 202 -4.39 9.79 14.37
CA GLY A 202 -5.82 9.96 14.11
C GLY A 202 -6.43 8.92 13.17
N VAL A 203 -5.71 7.85 12.85
CA VAL A 203 -6.21 6.75 12.00
C VAL A 203 -7.06 5.80 12.83
N LYS A 204 -8.25 5.42 12.32
CA LYS A 204 -9.06 4.37 12.96
C LYS A 204 -8.44 2.99 12.71
N ILE A 205 -8.12 2.24 13.76
CA ILE A 205 -7.43 0.94 13.64
C ILE A 205 -8.40 -0.21 13.81
N GLY A 206 -8.50 -1.08 12.80
CA GLY A 206 -9.21 -2.37 12.90
C GLY A 206 -8.28 -3.48 13.40
N LEU A 207 -8.81 -4.44 14.14
CA LEU A 207 -8.07 -5.61 14.64
C LEU A 207 -7.97 -6.74 13.61
N ASN A 208 -8.78 -6.66 12.56
CA ASN A 208 -8.76 -7.55 11.41
C ASN A 208 -9.12 -6.78 10.14
N PRO A 209 -8.90 -7.35 8.93
CA PRO A 209 -9.18 -6.64 7.68
C PRO A 209 -10.65 -6.23 7.54
N THR A 210 -11.59 -7.06 8.00
CA THR A 210 -13.02 -6.79 7.90
C THR A 210 -13.44 -5.60 8.76
N GLU A 211 -12.93 -5.54 9.98
CA GLU A 211 -13.15 -4.39 10.88
C GLU A 211 -12.58 -3.09 10.30
N ALA A 212 -11.41 -3.13 9.66
CA ALA A 212 -10.87 -1.94 8.97
C ALA A 212 -11.77 -1.48 7.81
N GLY A 213 -12.42 -2.42 7.11
CA GLY A 213 -13.44 -2.13 6.09
C GLY A 213 -14.75 -1.59 6.66
N GLU A 214 -15.19 -2.06 7.82
CA GLU A 214 -16.35 -1.53 8.55
C GLU A 214 -16.09 -0.10 9.04
N LEU A 215 -14.94 0.15 9.65
CA LEU A 215 -14.49 1.49 10.06
C LEU A 215 -14.43 2.46 8.88
N MET A 216 -14.03 1.98 7.69
CA MET A 216 -14.05 2.80 6.48
C MET A 216 -15.48 3.10 6.03
N ALA A 217 -16.39 2.13 6.09
CA ALA A 217 -17.79 2.37 5.75
C ALA A 217 -18.43 3.42 6.67
N GLU A 218 -18.13 3.38 7.97
CA GLU A 218 -18.54 4.44 8.90
C GLU A 218 -17.93 5.80 8.52
N ILE A 219 -16.65 5.85 8.15
CA ILE A 219 -16.00 7.09 7.72
C ILE A 219 -16.72 7.66 6.50
N VAL A 220 -16.97 6.84 5.48
CA VAL A 220 -17.65 7.26 4.25
C VAL A 220 -19.06 7.76 4.54
N ALA A 221 -19.81 7.06 5.40
CA ALA A 221 -21.15 7.48 5.80
C ALA A 221 -21.20 8.84 6.53
N ASN A 222 -20.11 9.24 7.20
CA ASN A 222 -20.00 10.53 7.89
C ASN A 222 -19.46 11.66 6.99
N LEU A 223 -18.98 11.35 5.78
CA LEU A 223 -18.49 12.32 4.80
C LEU A 223 -19.59 12.82 3.86
N GLY A 224 -20.67 12.04 3.69
CA GLY A 224 -21.86 12.39 2.90
C GLY A 224 -22.94 13.02 3.76
#